data_AF-A0A970HFM1-F1
#
_entry.id   AF-A0A970HFM1-F1
#
_cell.length_a   1.000
_cell.length_b   1.000
_cell.length_c   1.000
_cell.angle_alpha   90.00
_cell.angle_beta   90.00
_cell.angle_gamma   90.00
#
_symmetry.space_group_name_H-M   'P 1'
#
loop_
_entity.id
_entity.type
_entity.pdbx_description
1 polymer ?
#
loop_
_entity_poly.entity_id
_entity_poly.type
_entity_poly.pdbx_seq_one_letter_code
_entity_poly.pdbx_strand_id
1 'polypeptide(L)'
;MKSYKALIKHLKTIRDLLEEEKRALVKNEGEVIADIVERKKDQLEVLREFKGLDVESSQEAMELIEEINTLQELNLLLTNQALSYQNAMLRAISNNLNSFSNTYSADGKYEVNKNISIIDQSV
;
A
#
# COMPACT_ATOMS: atom_id res chain seq x y z
N MET A 1 0.75 -5.33 -33.14
CA MET A 1 0.66 -4.00 -33.80
C MET A 1 0.45 -2.98 -32.69
N LYS A 2 1.44 -2.12 -32.41
CA LYS A 2 1.31 -1.11 -31.35
C LYS A 2 0.23 -0.10 -31.78
N SER A 3 -0.90 -0.08 -31.09
CA SER A 3 -2.03 0.80 -31.43
C SER A 3 -2.31 1.75 -30.28
N TYR A 4 -2.43 3.05 -30.57
CA TYR A 4 -2.84 4.06 -29.60
C TYR A 4 -4.17 3.69 -28.92
N LYS A 5 -5.11 3.08 -29.66
CA LYS A 5 -6.38 2.61 -29.09
C LYS A 5 -6.19 1.53 -28.03
N ALA A 6 -5.22 0.63 -28.23
CA ALA A 6 -4.90 -0.40 -27.24
C ALA A 6 -4.20 0.22 -26.02
N LEU A 7 -3.27 1.14 -26.23
CA LEU A 7 -2.61 1.88 -25.14
C LEU A 7 -3.64 2.61 -24.26
N ILE A 8 -4.54 3.39 -24.87
CA ILE A 8 -5.60 4.12 -24.15
C ILE A 8 -6.49 3.17 -23.36
N LYS A 9 -6.81 1.99 -23.89
CA LYS A 9 -7.57 0.96 -23.17
C LYS A 9 -6.83 0.48 -21.92
N HIS A 10 -5.52 0.23 -22.02
CA HIS A 10 -4.70 -0.16 -20.88
C HIS A 10 -4.58 0.96 -19.85
N LEU A 11 -4.38 2.20 -20.28
CA LEU A 11 -4.37 3.36 -19.38
C LEU A 11 -5.70 3.52 -18.62
N LYS A 12 -6.84 3.40 -19.30
CA LYS A 12 -8.17 3.41 -18.65
C LYS A 12 -8.31 2.27 -17.63
N THR A 13 -7.82 1.08 -17.97
CA THR A 13 -7.83 -0.07 -17.05
C THR A 13 -7.00 0.20 -15.80
N ILE A 14 -5.82 0.82 -15.95
CA ILE A 14 -4.96 1.20 -14.83
C ILE A 14 -5.63 2.27 -13.97
N ARG A 15 -6.21 3.30 -14.58
CA ARG A 15 -6.97 4.32 -13.85
C ARG A 15 -8.09 3.68 -13.01
N ASP A 16 -8.88 2.79 -13.60
CA ASP A 16 -9.99 2.12 -12.90
C ASP A 16 -9.48 1.24 -11.75
N LEU A 17 -8.34 0.55 -11.93
CA LEU A 17 -7.65 -0.18 -10.86
C LEU A 17 -7.20 0.74 -9.71
N LEU A 18 -6.70 1.93 -10.03
CA LEU A 18 -6.24 2.89 -9.02
C LEU A 18 -7.42 3.52 -8.26
N GLU A 19 -8.56 3.70 -8.90
CA GLU A 19 -9.78 4.07 -8.18
C GLU A 19 -10.27 2.97 -7.26
N GLU A 20 -10.18 1.71 -7.69
CA GLU A 20 -10.49 0.54 -6.87
C GLU A 20 -9.57 0.49 -5.65
N GLU A 21 -8.26 0.71 -5.85
CA GLU A 21 -7.27 0.76 -4.78
C GLU A 21 -7.56 1.90 -3.80
N LYS A 22 -7.90 3.10 -4.28
CA LYS A 22 -8.30 4.21 -3.43
C LYS A 22 -9.46 3.82 -2.52
N ARG A 23 -10.49 3.17 -3.08
CA ARG A 23 -11.67 2.72 -2.31
C ARG A 23 -11.27 1.68 -1.27
N ALA A 24 -10.44 0.70 -1.63
CA ALA A 24 -9.95 -0.33 -0.72
C ALA A 24 -9.08 0.24 0.41
N LEU A 25 -8.19 1.19 0.10
CA LEU A 25 -7.36 1.92 1.07
C LEU A 25 -8.19 2.69 2.09
N VAL A 26 -9.22 3.43 1.63
CA VAL A 26 -10.13 4.16 2.53
C VAL A 26 -10.89 3.21 3.47
N LYS A 27 -11.21 2.00 3.01
CA LYS A 27 -11.91 0.98 3.81
C LYS A 27 -10.98 0.07 4.61
N ASN A 28 -9.65 0.22 4.48
CA ASN A 28 -8.64 -0.69 5.05
C ASN A 28 -8.80 -2.16 4.62
N GLU A 29 -9.24 -2.40 3.38
CA GLU A 29 -9.42 -3.76 2.82
C GLU A 29 -8.08 -4.32 2.31
N GLY A 30 -7.21 -4.77 3.24
CA GLY A 30 -5.84 -5.21 2.96
C GLY A 30 -5.71 -6.32 1.90
N GLU A 31 -6.60 -7.32 1.93
CA GLU A 31 -6.61 -8.42 0.95
C GLU A 31 -6.89 -7.91 -0.47
N VAL A 32 -7.87 -7.00 -0.60
CA VAL A 32 -8.23 -6.38 -1.89
C VAL A 32 -7.06 -5.53 -2.43
N ILE A 33 -6.34 -4.83 -1.55
CA ILE A 33 -5.16 -4.06 -1.94
C ILE A 33 -4.06 -4.98 -2.50
N ALA A 34 -3.83 -6.13 -1.87
CA ALA A 34 -2.84 -7.10 -2.34
C ALA A 34 -3.19 -7.63 -3.75
N ASP A 35 -4.46 -7.99 -3.98
CA ASP A 35 -4.93 -8.44 -5.29
C ASP A 35 -4.78 -7.34 -6.37
N ILE A 36 -5.07 -6.08 -6.02
CA ILE A 36 -4.90 -4.96 -6.93
C ILE A 36 -3.41 -4.73 -7.28
N VAL A 37 -2.50 -4.90 -6.33
CA VAL A 37 -1.05 -4.78 -6.57
C VAL A 37 -0.58 -5.82 -7.60
N GLU A 38 -1.05 -7.06 -7.52
CA GLU A 38 -0.73 -8.08 -8.54
C GLU A 38 -1.30 -7.72 -9.91
N ARG A 39 -2.58 -7.30 -9.99
CA ARG A 39 -3.20 -6.83 -11.25
C ARG A 39 -2.45 -5.62 -11.85
N LYS A 40 -1.89 -4.73 -11.03
CA LYS A 40 -1.03 -3.62 -11.48
C LYS A 40 0.27 -4.11 -12.10
N LYS A 41 0.92 -5.13 -11.51
CA LYS A 41 2.13 -5.73 -12.08
C LYS A 41 1.87 -6.30 -13.48
N ASP A 42 0.76 -6.99 -13.66
CA ASP A 42 0.37 -7.53 -14.98
C ASP A 42 0.19 -6.42 -16.02
N GLN A 43 -0.47 -5.32 -15.66
CA GLN A 43 -0.64 -4.17 -16.57
C GLN A 43 0.69 -3.48 -16.90
N LEU A 44 1.65 -3.43 -15.98
CA LEU A 44 2.99 -2.88 -16.24
C LEU A 44 3.73 -3.69 -17.30
N GLU A 45 3.66 -5.01 -17.25
CA GLU A 45 4.28 -5.88 -18.27
C GLU A 45 3.67 -5.63 -19.65
N VAL A 46 2.35 -5.45 -19.73
CA VAL A 46 1.68 -5.10 -20.99
C VAL A 46 2.09 -3.70 -21.48
N LEU A 47 2.22 -2.72 -20.59
CA LEU A 47 2.66 -1.37 -20.97
C LEU A 47 4.09 -1.35 -21.53
N ARG A 48 4.98 -2.26 -21.11
CA ARG A 48 6.34 -2.36 -21.67
C ARG A 48 6.34 -2.64 -23.17
N GLU A 49 5.34 -3.34 -23.68
CA GLU A 49 5.21 -3.64 -25.12
C GLU A 49 4.97 -2.37 -25.96
N PHE A 50 4.43 -1.31 -25.35
CA PHE A 50 4.19 -0.03 -25.99
C PHE A 50 5.40 0.92 -25.94
N LYS A 51 6.54 0.49 -25.36
CA LYS A 51 7.77 1.30 -25.30
C LYS A 51 8.18 1.78 -26.70
N GLY A 52 8.46 3.08 -26.82
CA GLY A 52 8.83 3.72 -28.09
C GLY A 52 7.65 4.15 -28.97
N LEU A 53 6.41 4.05 -28.48
CA LEU A 53 5.29 4.79 -29.07
C LEU A 53 5.42 6.26 -28.66
N ASP A 54 5.16 7.19 -29.58
CA ASP A 54 5.16 8.63 -29.28
C ASP A 54 3.86 9.03 -28.57
N VAL A 55 3.82 8.85 -27.25
CA VAL A 55 2.62 9.10 -26.44
C VAL A 55 2.28 10.59 -26.37
N GLU A 56 3.28 11.47 -26.51
CA GLU A 56 3.12 12.93 -26.41
C GLU A 56 2.24 13.50 -27.54
N SER A 57 2.21 12.82 -28.70
CA SER A 57 1.32 13.18 -29.80
C SER A 57 -0.17 12.93 -29.52
N SER A 58 -0.51 12.21 -28.45
CA SER A 58 -1.89 11.87 -28.10
C SER A 58 -2.34 12.60 -26.84
N GLN A 59 -3.15 13.64 -27.04
CA GLN A 59 -3.75 14.42 -25.96
C GLN A 59 -4.53 13.54 -24.95
N GLU A 60 -5.36 12.62 -25.44
CA GLU A 60 -6.14 11.70 -24.58
C GLU A 60 -5.23 10.81 -23.73
N ALA A 61 -4.12 10.32 -24.28
CA ALA A 61 -3.18 9.50 -23.53
C ALA A 61 -2.46 10.31 -22.45
N MET A 62 -2.07 11.56 -22.76
CA MET A 62 -1.42 12.46 -21.81
C MET A 62 -2.34 12.81 -20.64
N GLU A 63 -3.61 13.15 -20.91
CA GLU A 63 -4.60 13.43 -19.87
C GLU A 63 -4.81 12.22 -18.93
N LEU A 64 -4.90 11.01 -19.50
CA LEU A 64 -5.00 9.79 -18.70
C LEU A 64 -3.75 9.53 -17.86
N ILE A 65 -2.56 9.84 -18.37
CA ILE A 65 -1.30 9.67 -17.63
C ILE A 65 -1.24 10.64 -16.44
N GLU A 66 -1.63 11.90 -16.63
CA GLU A 66 -1.71 12.87 -15.54
C GLU A 66 -2.72 12.45 -14.47
N GLU A 67 -3.88 11.95 -14.88
CA GLU A 67 -4.88 11.41 -13.96
C GLU A 67 -4.35 10.20 -13.17
N ILE A 68 -3.69 9.26 -13.86
CA ILE A 68 -3.05 8.09 -13.25
C ILE A 68 -1.99 8.51 -12.24
N ASN A 69 -1.14 9.49 -12.57
CA ASN A 69 -0.11 9.99 -11.66
C ASN A 69 -0.74 10.60 -10.40
N THR A 70 -1.77 11.43 -10.57
CA THR A 70 -2.50 12.03 -9.45
C THR A 70 -3.11 10.96 -8.54
N LEU A 71 -3.73 9.93 -9.13
CA LEU A 71 -4.32 8.81 -8.38
C LEU A 71 -3.24 7.97 -7.65
N GLN A 72 -2.09 7.73 -8.27
CA GLN A 72 -0.97 7.03 -7.62
C GLN A 72 -0.43 7.80 -6.43
N GLU A 73 -0.23 9.11 -6.57
CA GLU A 73 0.23 9.98 -5.47
C GLU A 73 -0.76 9.95 -4.30
N LEU A 74 -2.07 10.01 -4.59
CA LEU A 74 -3.10 9.90 -3.57
C LEU A 74 -3.08 8.53 -2.88
N ASN A 75 -2.99 7.43 -3.63
CA ASN A 75 -2.94 6.09 -3.05
C ASN A 75 -1.67 5.87 -2.21
N LEU A 76 -0.54 6.44 -2.63
CA LEU A 76 0.69 6.45 -1.83
C LEU A 76 0.50 7.21 -0.52
N LEU A 77 -0.13 8.39 -0.57
CA LEU A 77 -0.44 9.17 0.63
C LEU A 77 -1.33 8.40 1.61
N LEU A 78 -2.41 7.78 1.11
CA LEU A 78 -3.32 6.97 1.92
C LEU A 78 -2.60 5.76 2.54
N THR A 79 -1.74 5.10 1.79
CA THR A 79 -0.91 3.98 2.27
C THR A 79 0.01 4.43 3.40
N ASN A 80 0.72 5.54 3.21
CA ASN A 80 1.61 6.11 4.23
C ASN A 80 0.84 6.52 5.49
N GLN A 81 -0.36 7.07 5.34
CA GLN A 81 -1.23 7.41 6.45
C GLN A 81 -1.66 6.16 7.24
N ALA A 82 -2.09 5.09 6.56
CA ALA A 82 -2.47 3.83 7.17
C ALA A 82 -1.29 3.21 7.95
N LEU A 83 -0.10 3.15 7.34
CA LEU A 83 1.12 2.67 7.99
C LEU A 83 1.52 3.52 9.21
N SER A 84 1.41 4.85 9.10
CA SER A 84 1.70 5.77 10.21
C SER A 84 0.77 5.51 11.41
N TYR A 85 -0.53 5.33 11.15
CA TYR A 85 -1.51 5.02 12.19
C TYR A 85 -1.22 3.66 12.85
N GLN A 86 -0.96 2.61 12.06
CA GLN A 86 -0.62 1.29 12.56
C GLN A 86 0.65 1.32 13.41
N ASN A 87 1.70 2.03 12.96
CA ASN A 87 2.93 2.20 13.72
C ASN A 87 2.71 2.94 15.04
N ALA A 88 1.89 3.99 15.05
CA ALA A 88 1.54 4.71 16.27
C ALA A 88 0.79 3.80 17.27
N MET A 89 -0.15 2.98 16.78
CA MET A 89 -0.88 2.00 17.57
C MET A 89 0.07 0.94 18.17
N LEU A 90 0.96 0.36 17.37
CA LEU A 90 1.93 -0.64 17.83
C LEU A 90 2.89 -0.07 18.89
N ARG A 91 3.33 1.20 18.71
CA ARG A 91 4.13 1.90 19.72
C ARG A 91 3.37 2.10 21.02
N ALA A 92 2.09 2.47 20.97
CA ALA A 92 1.27 2.64 22.16
C ALA A 92 1.09 1.32 22.92
N ILE A 93 0.85 0.21 22.21
CA ILE A 93 0.77 -1.13 22.81
C ILE A 93 2.12 -1.52 23.45
N SER A 94 3.22 -1.37 22.70
CA SER A 94 4.56 -1.72 23.18
C SER A 94 4.98 -0.92 24.42
N ASN A 95 4.67 0.38 24.45
CA ASN A 95 4.96 1.25 25.59
C ASN A 95 4.18 0.82 26.85
N ASN A 96 2.92 0.42 26.70
CA ASN A 96 2.13 -0.10 27.82
C ASN A 96 2.69 -1.44 28.33
N LEU A 97 3.05 -2.38 27.45
CA LEU A 97 3.65 -3.66 27.85
C LEU A 97 4.96 -3.48 28.63
N ASN A 98 5.83 -2.55 28.21
CA ASN A 98 7.07 -2.21 28.94
C ASN A 98 6.81 -1.56 30.32
N SER A 99 5.62 -0.97 30.54
CA SER A 99 5.25 -0.39 31.84
C SER A 99 4.75 -1.43 32.85
N PHE A 100 4.28 -2.60 32.39
CA PHE A 100 3.86 -3.72 33.25
C PHE A 100 5.02 -4.53 33.85
N SER A 101 6.26 -4.39 33.34
CA SER A 101 7.41 -5.14 33.87
C SER A 101 8.13 -4.47 35.05
N ASN A 102 7.75 -3.24 35.42
CA ASN A 102 8.52 -2.40 36.36
C ASN A 102 7.73 -1.88 37.57
N THR A 103 6.62 -2.53 37.95
CA THR A 103 5.95 -2.19 39.23
C THR A 103 6.27 -3.22 40.32
N TYR A 104 6.67 -2.70 41.49
CA TYR A 104 6.98 -3.46 42.69
C TYR A 104 5.89 -4.48 43.00
N SER A 105 6.24 -5.78 42.98
CA SER A 105 5.42 -6.80 43.60
C SER A 105 5.35 -6.52 45.10
N ALA A 106 4.17 -6.60 45.70
CA ALA A 106 3.97 -6.39 47.15
C ALA A 106 4.83 -7.33 48.03
N ASP A 107 5.41 -8.37 47.45
CA ASP A 107 6.17 -9.42 48.12
C ASP A 107 7.70 -9.30 47.95
N GLY A 108 8.19 -8.22 47.33
CA GLY A 108 9.63 -7.88 47.26
C GLY A 108 10.51 -8.87 46.47
N LYS A 109 9.93 -9.79 45.68
CA LYS A 109 10.66 -10.71 44.82
C LYS A 109 10.66 -10.20 43.38
N TYR A 110 11.84 -10.11 42.79
CA TYR A 110 12.00 -9.87 41.36
C TYR A 110 11.53 -11.12 40.60
N GLU A 111 10.32 -11.10 40.05
CA GLU A 111 9.92 -12.10 39.05
C GLU A 111 10.53 -11.72 37.70
N VAL A 112 11.60 -12.45 37.37
CA VAL A 112 12.24 -12.37 36.06
C VAL A 112 11.47 -13.25 35.07
N ASN A 113 11.11 -12.62 33.94
CA ASN A 113 10.72 -13.20 32.65
C ASN A 113 9.29 -13.72 32.46
N LYS A 114 8.54 -12.98 31.62
CA LYS A 114 7.99 -13.54 30.38
C LYS A 114 8.10 -12.47 29.28
N ASN A 115 9.16 -12.59 28.47
CA ASN A 115 9.19 -11.95 27.15
C ASN A 115 8.04 -12.54 26.32
N ILE A 116 6.90 -11.83 26.26
CA ILE A 116 5.87 -12.13 25.29
C ILE A 116 6.35 -11.50 23.99
N SER A 117 7.13 -12.24 23.20
CA SER A 117 7.45 -11.84 21.84
C SER A 117 6.17 -11.91 21.02
N ILE A 118 5.56 -10.76 20.73
CA ILE A 118 4.37 -10.67 19.87
C ILE A 118 4.76 -10.78 18.39
N ILE A 119 6.05 -10.67 18.07
CA ILE A 119 6.56 -10.89 16.72
C ILE A 119 7.16 -12.29 16.67
N ASP A 120 6.42 -13.22 16.09
CA ASP A 120 6.96 -14.47 15.57
C ASP A 120 7.68 -14.15 14.24
N GLN A 121 8.99 -13.93 14.31
CA GLN A 121 9.84 -13.96 13.12
C GLN A 121 10.13 -15.43 12.79
N SER A 122 9.17 -16.07 12.14
CA SER A 122 9.41 -17.33 11.44
C SER A 122 10.30 -17.03 10.22
N VAL A 123 11.44 -17.72 10.16
CA VAL A 123 12.52 -17.62 9.16
C VAL A 123 12.10 -18.26 7.84
#